data_AF-A0A7Y0BHL5-F1
#
_entry.id   AF-A0A7Y0BHL5-F1
#
_cell.length_a   1.000
_cell.length_b   1.000
_cell.length_c   1.000
_cell.angle_alpha   90.00
_cell.angle_beta   90.00
_cell.angle_gamma   90.00
#
_symmetry.space_group_name_H-M   'P 1'
#
loop_
_entity.id
_entity.type
_entity.pdbx_description
1 polymer ?
#
loop_
_entity_poly.entity_id
_entity_poly.type
_entity_poly.pdbx_seq_one_letter_code
_entity_poly.pdbx_strand_id
1 'polypeptide(L)'
;RVEGSEAAHARVVASYRQTVLSAFRGVEDQLAATRVLLTQQDLRRQASQAADQVEQQVLNRYRSGQVSYTEVITAQATALSARRALVQVLADRQTTAVALIQSLGGGWQFGQ
;
A
#
# COMPACT_ATOMS: atom_id res chain seq x y z
N ARG A 1 -13.48 14.73 -48.86
CA ARG A 1 -12.47 13.65 -48.69
C ARG A 1 -11.32 14.12 -47.79
N VAL A 2 -10.78 15.33 -47.98
CA VAL A 2 -9.74 15.94 -47.13
C VAL A 2 -10.23 16.21 -45.69
N GLU A 3 -11.45 16.74 -45.50
CA GLU A 3 -12.04 16.90 -44.15
C GLU A 3 -12.15 15.57 -43.39
N GLY A 4 -12.49 14.48 -44.07
CA GLY A 4 -12.58 13.15 -43.46
C GLY A 4 -11.21 12.62 -43.00
N SER A 5 -10.14 12.87 -43.76
CA SER A 5 -8.78 12.53 -43.36
C SER A 5 -8.26 13.40 -42.22
N GLU A 6 -8.59 14.70 -42.20
CA GLU A 6 -8.22 15.61 -41.12
C GLU A 6 -8.91 15.25 -39.80
N ALA A 7 -10.21 14.94 -39.85
CA ALA A 7 -10.97 14.48 -38.69
C ALA A 7 -10.43 13.14 -38.15
N ALA A 8 -10.05 12.21 -39.03
CA ALA A 8 -9.43 10.95 -38.63
C ALA A 8 -8.06 11.18 -37.98
N HIS A 9 -7.22 12.04 -38.53
CA HIS A 9 -5.92 12.40 -37.95
C HIS A 9 -6.09 13.06 -36.57
N ALA A 10 -6.99 14.03 -36.44
CA ALA A 10 -7.29 14.69 -35.16
C ALA A 10 -7.73 13.67 -34.09
N ARG A 11 -8.55 12.68 -34.46
CA ARG A 11 -8.96 11.60 -33.56
C ARG A 11 -7.78 10.74 -33.11
N VAL A 12 -6.87 10.37 -34.02
CA VAL A 12 -5.67 9.58 -33.68
C VAL A 12 -4.75 10.35 -32.73
N VAL A 13 -4.50 11.64 -33.01
CA VAL A 13 -3.69 12.50 -32.14
C VAL A 13 -4.33 12.66 -30.77
N ALA A 14 -5.65 12.87 -30.70
CA ALA A 14 -6.37 12.96 -29.42
C ALA A 14 -6.28 11.65 -28.62
N SER A 15 -6.44 10.50 -29.28
CA SER A 15 -6.30 9.18 -28.66
C SER A 15 -4.89 8.97 -28.10
N TYR A 16 -3.86 9.29 -28.89
CA TYR A 16 -2.46 9.21 -28.44
C TYR A 16 -2.21 10.08 -27.20
N ARG A 17 -2.65 11.35 -27.23
CA ARG A 17 -2.53 12.27 -26.08
C ARG A 17 -3.23 11.71 -24.85
N GLN A 18 -4.43 11.18 -25.00
CA GLN A 18 -5.18 10.59 -23.89
C GLN A 18 -4.44 9.38 -23.30
N THR A 19 -3.90 8.49 -24.13
CA THR A 19 -3.12 7.33 -23.67
C THR A 19 -1.89 7.76 -22.88
N VAL A 20 -1.14 8.75 -23.39
CA VAL A 20 0.04 9.27 -22.70
C VAL A 20 -0.33 9.89 -21.35
N LEU A 21 -1.36 10.75 -21.31
CA LEU A 21 -1.81 11.38 -20.06
C LEU A 21 -2.32 10.35 -19.03
N SER A 22 -3.03 9.32 -19.48
CA SER A 22 -3.47 8.22 -18.63
C SER A 22 -2.28 7.44 -18.05
N ALA A 23 -1.24 7.20 -18.85
CA ALA A 23 -0.02 6.52 -18.38
C ALA A 23 0.73 7.36 -17.33
N PHE A 24 0.92 8.66 -17.58
CA PHE A 24 1.55 9.56 -16.61
C PHE A 24 0.78 9.61 -15.28
N ARG A 25 -0.55 9.73 -15.34
CA ARG A 25 -1.40 9.67 -14.14
C ARG A 25 -1.21 8.36 -13.38
N GLY A 26 -1.23 7.23 -14.08
CA GLY A 26 -1.03 5.92 -13.46
C GLY A 26 0.32 5.80 -12.72
N VAL A 27 1.40 6.35 -13.28
CA VAL A 27 2.71 6.38 -12.61
C VAL A 27 2.68 7.28 -11.36
N GLU A 28 2.12 8.48 -11.49
CA GLU A 28 2.00 9.43 -10.38
C GLU A 28 1.19 8.84 -9.21
N ASP A 29 0.07 8.19 -9.50
CA ASP A 29 -0.78 7.54 -8.51
C ASP A 29 -0.01 6.45 -7.72
N GLN A 30 0.78 5.62 -8.41
CA GLN A 30 1.55 4.56 -7.75
C GLN A 30 2.75 5.08 -6.97
N LEU A 31 3.39 6.17 -7.42
CA LEU A 31 4.45 6.84 -6.65
C LEU A 31 3.89 7.50 -5.39
N ALA A 32 2.73 8.16 -5.49
CA ALA A 32 2.03 8.73 -4.35
C ALA A 32 1.63 7.64 -3.33
N ALA A 33 1.05 6.54 -3.80
CA ALA A 33 0.70 5.39 -2.96
C ALA A 33 1.94 4.82 -2.24
N THR A 34 3.05 4.64 -2.96
CA THR A 34 4.33 4.16 -2.39
C THR A 34 4.80 5.06 -1.24
N ARG A 35 4.78 6.38 -1.44
CA ARG A 35 5.19 7.36 -0.43
C ARG A 35 4.32 7.29 0.83
N VAL A 36 3.00 7.21 0.64
CA VAL A 36 2.05 7.09 1.77
C VAL A 36 2.27 5.79 2.54
N LEU A 37 2.47 4.66 1.84
CA LEU A 37 2.69 3.37 2.46
C LEU A 37 4.01 3.30 3.25
N LEU A 38 5.05 4.02 2.84
CA LEU A 38 6.29 4.13 3.63
C LEU A 38 6.03 4.76 5.00
N THR A 39 5.30 5.87 5.04
CA THR A 39 4.91 6.52 6.30
C THR A 39 4.00 5.63 7.14
N GLN A 40 3.01 4.98 6.52
CA GLN A 40 2.13 4.05 7.22
C GLN A 40 2.90 2.87 7.83
N GLN A 41 3.87 2.32 7.11
CA GLN A 41 4.67 1.19 7.61
C GLN A 41 5.41 1.56 8.89
N ASP A 42 6.01 2.76 8.94
CA ASP A 42 6.75 3.19 10.12
C ASP A 42 5.82 3.35 11.33
N LEU A 43 4.68 4.01 11.15
CA LEU A 43 3.67 4.16 12.19
C LEU A 43 3.12 2.81 12.68
N ARG A 44 2.84 1.87 11.76
CA ARG A 44 2.39 0.51 12.12
C ARG A 44 3.46 -0.30 12.83
N ARG A 45 4.74 -0.11 12.47
CA ARG A 45 5.87 -0.73 13.16
C ARG A 45 5.96 -0.24 14.60
N GLN A 46 5.92 1.08 14.80
CA GLN A 46 5.94 1.68 16.14
C GLN A 46 4.73 1.19 16.98
N ALA A 47 3.53 1.15 16.39
CA ALA A 47 2.34 0.65 17.07
C ALA A 47 2.45 -0.84 17.46
N SER A 48 3.00 -1.68 16.58
CA SER A 48 3.27 -3.09 16.88
C SER A 48 4.24 -3.23 18.05
N GLN A 49 5.36 -2.51 18.02
CA GLN A 49 6.37 -2.56 19.08
C GLN A 49 5.80 -2.09 20.42
N ALA A 50 5.01 -1.02 20.43
CA ALA A 50 4.35 -0.54 21.64
C ALA A 50 3.36 -1.56 22.20
N ALA A 51 2.56 -2.20 21.34
CA ALA A 51 1.62 -3.23 21.76
C ALA A 51 2.34 -4.50 22.29
N ASP A 52 3.47 -4.88 21.68
CA ASP A 52 4.31 -5.98 22.15
C ASP A 52 4.88 -5.68 23.56
N GLN A 53 5.29 -4.43 23.81
CA GLN A 53 5.74 -4.01 25.15
C GLN A 53 4.61 -4.08 26.19
N VAL A 54 3.40 -3.68 25.82
CA VAL A 54 2.22 -3.78 26.70
C VAL A 54 1.90 -5.24 27.00
N GLU A 55 1.92 -6.12 25.99
CA GLU A 55 1.72 -7.57 26.15
C GLU A 55 2.70 -8.14 27.19
N GLN A 56 3.99 -7.80 27.09
CA GLN A 56 5.01 -8.24 28.05
C GLN A 56 4.80 -7.67 29.47
N GLN A 57 4.44 -6.39 29.57
CA GLN A 57 4.16 -5.76 30.87
C GLN A 57 2.99 -6.43 31.58
N VAL A 58 1.89 -6.67 30.87
CA VAL A 58 0.69 -7.31 31.45
C VAL A 58 0.99 -8.76 31.84
N LEU A 59 1.77 -9.49 31.03
CA LEU A 59 2.22 -10.84 31.38
C LEU A 59 3.06 -10.86 32.66
N ASN A 60 3.96 -9.89 32.84
CA ASN A 60 4.76 -9.76 34.06
C ASN A 60 3.89 -9.44 35.28
N ARG A 61 2.92 -8.53 35.13
CA ARG A 61 1.94 -8.22 36.18
C ARG A 61 1.12 -9.44 36.57
N TYR A 62 0.69 -10.25 35.60
CA TYR A 62 -0.06 -11.49 35.84
C TYR A 62 0.79 -12.49 36.63
N ARG A 63 2.05 -12.69 36.22
CA ARG A 63 3.01 -13.55 36.94
C ARG A 63 3.27 -13.09 38.38
N SER A 64 3.18 -11.79 38.63
CA SER A 64 3.26 -11.21 39.98
C SER A 64 1.93 -11.18 40.74
N GLY A 65 0.85 -11.71 40.17
CA GLY A 65 -0.48 -11.75 40.79
C GLY A 65 -1.24 -10.41 40.83
N GLN A 66 -0.81 -9.42 40.05
CA GLN A 66 -1.36 -8.06 40.08
C GLN A 66 -2.58 -7.85 39.14
N VAL A 67 -2.74 -8.71 38.14
CA VAL A 67 -3.80 -8.61 37.11
C VAL A 67 -4.37 -9.99 36.81
N SER A 68 -5.57 -10.02 36.26
CA SER A 68 -6.21 -11.28 35.84
C SER A 68 -5.60 -11.82 34.54
N TYR A 69 -5.75 -13.13 34.28
CA TYR A 69 -5.31 -13.71 33.00
C TYR A 69 -6.10 -13.16 31.81
N THR A 70 -7.35 -12.73 32.02
CA THR A 70 -8.16 -12.10 30.97
C THR A 70 -7.49 -10.83 30.44
N GLU A 71 -6.84 -10.04 31.29
CA GLU A 71 -6.08 -8.85 30.85
C GLU A 71 -4.89 -9.22 29.95
N VAL A 72 -4.23 -10.35 30.22
CA VAL A 72 -3.16 -10.89 29.35
C VAL A 72 -3.73 -11.20 27.96
N ILE A 73 -4.88 -11.88 27.90
CA ILE A 73 -5.53 -12.21 26.63
C ILE A 73 -5.94 -10.95 25.87
N THR A 74 -6.48 -9.93 26.56
CA THR A 74 -6.79 -8.65 25.94
C THR A 74 -5.54 -7.97 25.36
N ALA A 75 -4.45 -7.93 26.11
CA ALA A 75 -3.18 -7.35 25.63
C ALA A 75 -2.61 -8.11 24.43
N GLN A 76 -2.64 -9.44 24.46
CA GLN A 76 -2.25 -10.31 23.35
C GLN A 76 -3.09 -10.08 22.10
N ALA A 77 -4.42 -9.94 22.25
CA ALA A 77 -5.32 -9.66 21.14
C ALA A 77 -5.01 -8.30 20.50
N THR A 78 -4.74 -7.27 21.30
CA THR A 78 -4.31 -5.95 20.82
C THR A 78 -2.97 -6.03 20.08
N ALA A 79 -1.97 -6.72 20.63
CA ALA A 79 -0.66 -6.89 19.99
C ALA A 79 -0.76 -7.68 18.68
N LEU A 80 -1.56 -8.76 18.65
CA LEU A 80 -1.82 -9.51 17.43
C LEU A 80 -2.50 -8.65 16.35
N SER A 81 -3.46 -7.81 16.73
CA SER A 81 -4.10 -6.87 15.81
C SER A 81 -3.09 -5.87 15.22
N ALA A 82 -2.21 -5.31 16.05
CA ALA A 82 -1.15 -4.39 15.60
C ALA A 82 -0.15 -5.07 14.66
N ARG A 83 0.29 -6.29 14.97
CA ARG A 83 1.16 -7.11 14.11
C ARG A 83 0.50 -7.39 12.75
N ARG A 84 -0.79 -7.75 12.73
CA ARG A 84 -1.55 -7.95 11.49
C ARG A 84 -1.65 -6.68 10.65
N ALA A 85 -1.89 -5.53 11.28
CA ALA A 85 -1.94 -4.25 10.58
C ALA A 85 -0.58 -3.89 9.93
N LEU A 86 0.54 -4.20 10.60
CA LEU A 86 1.87 -4.03 10.00
C LEU A 86 2.06 -4.95 8.79
N VAL A 87 1.70 -6.23 8.90
CA VAL A 87 1.79 -7.19 7.79
C VAL A 87 0.93 -6.75 6.61
N GLN A 88 -0.27 -6.23 6.86
CA GLN A 88 -1.13 -5.70 5.79
C GLN A 88 -0.45 -4.57 5.01
N VAL A 89 0.17 -3.60 5.69
CA VAL A 89 0.90 -2.52 5.01
C VAL A 89 2.08 -3.05 4.19
N LEU A 90 2.76 -4.11 4.66
CA LEU A 90 3.83 -4.74 3.88
C LEU A 90 3.28 -5.42 2.61
N ALA A 91 2.12 -6.07 2.70
CA ALA A 91 1.44 -6.66 1.54
C ALA A 91 0.97 -5.59 0.54
N ASP A 92 0.43 -4.48 1.04
CA ASP A 92 0.01 -3.35 0.22
C ASP A 92 1.22 -2.75 -0.52
N ARG A 93 2.38 -2.61 0.14
CA ARG A 93 3.62 -2.16 -0.51
C ARG A 93 4.05 -3.08 -1.64
N GLN A 94 3.94 -4.39 -1.48
CA GLN A 94 4.28 -5.34 -2.53
C GLN A 94 3.32 -5.21 -3.72
N THR A 95 2.04 -5.05 -3.45
CA THR A 95 1.01 -4.84 -4.49
C THR A 95 1.26 -3.53 -5.24
N THR A 96 1.53 -2.43 -4.54
CA THR A 96 1.87 -1.14 -5.15
C THR A 96 3.17 -1.21 -5.95
N ALA A 97 4.18 -1.96 -5.51
CA ALA A 97 5.40 -2.15 -6.28
C ALA A 97 5.13 -2.85 -7.62
N VAL A 98 4.28 -3.89 -7.63
CA VAL A 98 3.84 -4.56 -8.87
C VAL A 98 3.05 -3.61 -9.76
N ALA A 99 2.12 -2.83 -9.19
CA ALA A 99 1.32 -1.86 -9.92
C ALA A 99 2.19 -0.73 -10.52
N LEU A 100 3.24 -0.29 -9.81
CA LEU A 100 4.21 0.69 -10.32
C LEU A 100 5.02 0.11 -11.49
N ILE A 101 5.47 -1.15 -11.40
CA ILE A 101 6.14 -1.83 -12.51
C ILE A 101 5.21 -1.88 -13.73
N GLN A 102 3.94 -2.19 -13.54
CA GLN A 102 2.93 -2.21 -14.61
C GLN A 102 2.71 -0.82 -15.21
N SER A 103 2.56 0.23 -14.39
CA SER A 103 2.30 1.60 -14.88
C SER A 103 3.49 2.21 -15.61
N LEU A 104 4.71 1.80 -15.26
CA LEU A 104 5.94 2.15 -15.98
C LEU A 104 6.11 1.39 -17.32
N GLY A 105 5.13 0.57 -17.70
CA GLY A 105 5.10 -0.16 -18.98
C GLY A 105 5.50 -1.63 -18.87
N GLY A 106 5.52 -2.20 -17.66
CA GLY A 106 5.60 -3.65 -17.41
C GLY A 106 6.89 -4.36 -17.85
N GLY A 107 7.83 -3.64 -18.47
CA GLY A 107 8.81 -4.24 -19.37
C GLY A 107 8.17 -4.56 -20.74
N TRP A 108 8.20 -3.59 -21.65
CA TRP A 108 8.08 -3.77 -23.11
C TRP A 108 7.09 -4.85 -23.60
N GLN A 109 5.79 -4.56 -23.58
CA GLN A 109 4.86 -5.15 -24.55
C GLN A 109 4.05 -4.06 -25.24
N PHE A 110 4.75 -3.20 -25.98
CA PHE A 110 4.21 -2.67 -27.22
C PHE A 110 4.58 -3.66 -28.33
N GLY A 111 3.69 -4.61 -28.62
CA GLY A 111 3.82 -5.50 -29.77
C GLY A 111 3.46 -6.96 -29.48
N GLN A 112 2.18 -7.28 -29.35
CA GLN A 112 1.32 -7.77 -30.45
C GLN A 112 -0.14 -7.63 -30.04
#